data_AF-A0A150MGB4-F1
#
_entry.id   AF-A0A150MGB4-F1
#
_cell.length_a   1.000
_cell.length_b   1.000
_cell.length_c   1.000
_cell.angle_alpha   90.00
_cell.angle_beta   90.00
_cell.angle_gamma   90.00
#
_symmetry.space_group_name_H-M   'P 1'
#
loop_
_entity.id
_entity.type
_entity.pdbx_description
1 polymer ?
#
loop_
_entity_poly.entity_id
_entity_poly.type
_entity_poly.pdbx_seq_one_letter_code
_entity_poly.pdbx_strand_id
1 'polypeptide(L)'
;MVGSSQENPYSTSALSRVDDIHTAAERAVKGTKWEDATIAVGGVTSMYADLQAISNAGYKRTAVLMLIGIAIVLAALLRSLIMPLYLILSLVLTYYTSMAVTELIFVNGLGYAGLNWAVSFFAFVLLLALGIDYSIFLMDRFNEYRGWPVKEAMLSAMGHMGPVIISAAVILGGTFAAMYPSGVLSLLQIATIVLTGLLLYALVVLPLFVPVMVRTFGRANWWPFRQPVSEVDGLEQQKIS
;
A
#
# COMPACT_ATOMS: atom_id res chain seq x y z
N MET A 1 -2.50 -12.08 -47.25
CA MET A 1 -1.93 -10.74 -46.98
C MET A 1 -1.57 -10.70 -45.50
N VAL A 2 -0.29 -10.87 -45.15
CA VAL A 2 0.18 -10.79 -43.75
C VAL A 2 0.47 -9.31 -43.49
N GLY A 3 -0.45 -8.62 -42.84
CA GLY A 3 -0.26 -7.24 -42.39
C GLY A 3 0.60 -7.23 -41.13
N SER A 4 1.89 -6.96 -41.27
CA SER A 4 2.80 -6.70 -40.15
C SER A 4 2.42 -5.36 -39.50
N SER A 5 1.54 -5.39 -38.50
CA SER A 5 1.31 -4.23 -37.64
C SER A 5 2.55 -4.01 -36.78
N GLN A 6 3.35 -2.99 -37.11
CA GLN A 6 4.43 -2.46 -36.26
C GLN A 6 3.86 -1.73 -35.02
N GLU A 7 2.89 -2.33 -34.34
CA GLU A 7 2.38 -1.82 -33.06
C GLU A 7 3.26 -2.35 -31.94
N ASN A 8 3.53 -1.49 -30.95
CA ASN A 8 4.30 -1.86 -29.76
C ASN A 8 3.62 -3.07 -29.09
N PRO A 9 4.30 -4.21 -28.92
CA PRO A 9 3.71 -5.43 -28.36
C PRO A 9 3.12 -5.27 -26.95
N TYR A 10 3.46 -4.18 -26.26
CA TYR A 10 3.04 -3.83 -24.91
C TYR A 10 1.93 -2.77 -24.87
N SER A 11 1.45 -2.27 -26.01
CA SER A 11 0.39 -1.26 -26.02
C SER A 11 -0.96 -1.85 -25.62
N THR A 12 -1.81 -1.01 -25.04
CA THR A 12 -3.20 -1.38 -24.68
C THR A 12 -4.02 -1.80 -25.91
N SER A 13 -3.75 -1.21 -27.09
CA SER A 13 -4.36 -1.61 -28.36
C SER A 13 -3.98 -3.05 -28.74
N ALA A 14 -2.70 -3.41 -28.62
CA ALA A 14 -2.21 -4.75 -28.95
C ALA A 14 -2.75 -5.80 -27.97
N LEU A 15 -2.82 -5.48 -26.68
CA LEU A 15 -3.36 -6.37 -25.64
C LEU A 15 -4.85 -6.66 -25.84
N SER A 16 -5.65 -5.67 -26.22
CA SER A 16 -7.10 -5.84 -26.45
C SER A 16 -7.43 -6.73 -27.66
N ARG A 17 -6.53 -6.81 -28.65
CA ARG A 17 -6.72 -7.61 -29.87
C ARG A 17 -6.44 -9.10 -29.68
N VAL A 18 -5.83 -9.50 -28.56
CA VAL A 18 -5.57 -10.92 -28.26
C VAL A 18 -6.90 -11.66 -28.10
N ASP A 19 -7.89 -11.04 -27.46
CA ASP A 19 -9.22 -11.61 -27.26
C ASP A 19 -10.01 -11.74 -28.58
N ASP A 20 -9.85 -10.75 -29.47
CA ASP A 20 -10.42 -10.78 -30.82
C ASP A 20 -9.82 -11.91 -31.67
N ILE A 21 -8.50 -12.11 -31.58
CA ILE A 21 -7.78 -13.18 -32.29
C ILE A 21 -8.19 -14.55 -31.75
N HIS A 22 -8.31 -14.69 -30.42
CA HIS A 22 -8.78 -15.92 -29.78
C HIS A 22 -10.20 -16.27 -30.23
N THR A 23 -11.11 -15.30 -30.18
CA THR A 23 -12.51 -15.47 -30.61
C THR A 23 -12.62 -15.77 -32.11
N ALA A 24 -11.79 -15.15 -32.95
CA ALA A 24 -11.75 -15.43 -34.38
C ALA A 24 -11.23 -16.85 -34.66
N ALA A 25 -10.24 -17.32 -33.90
CA ALA A 25 -9.71 -18.68 -34.02
C ALA A 25 -10.76 -19.73 -33.58
N GLU A 26 -11.47 -19.50 -32.48
CA GLU A 26 -12.57 -20.38 -32.06
C GLU A 26 -13.70 -20.45 -33.10
N ARG A 27 -14.07 -19.31 -33.70
CA ARG A 27 -15.09 -19.27 -34.75
C ARG A 27 -14.66 -20.00 -36.02
N ALA A 28 -13.37 -19.96 -36.36
CA ALA A 28 -12.84 -20.63 -37.54
C ALA A 28 -12.80 -22.16 -37.41
N VAL A 29 -12.77 -22.67 -36.17
CA VAL A 29 -12.64 -24.09 -35.88
C VAL A 29 -13.99 -24.78 -35.65
N LYS A 30 -15.05 -24.02 -35.33
CA LYS A 30 -16.43 -24.51 -35.26
C LYS A 30 -16.90 -25.14 -36.57
N GLY A 31 -17.47 -26.34 -36.50
CA GLY A 31 -17.93 -27.10 -37.67
C GLY A 31 -16.82 -27.80 -38.48
N THR A 32 -15.59 -27.82 -37.97
CA THR A 32 -14.47 -28.59 -38.56
C THR A 32 -14.16 -29.83 -37.73
N LYS A 33 -13.32 -30.74 -38.25
CA LYS A 33 -12.82 -31.92 -37.50
C LYS A 33 -12.06 -31.58 -36.22
N TRP A 34 -11.75 -30.30 -35.99
CA TRP A 34 -10.96 -29.80 -34.87
C TRP A 34 -11.81 -29.05 -33.84
N GLU A 35 -13.14 -29.17 -33.89
CA GLU A 35 -14.07 -28.46 -32.98
C GLU A 35 -13.77 -28.69 -31.49
N ASP A 36 -13.20 -29.85 -31.14
CA ASP A 36 -12.76 -30.19 -29.78
C ASP A 36 -11.27 -29.88 -29.50
N ALA A 37 -10.56 -29.22 -30.40
CA ALA A 37 -9.14 -28.91 -30.23
C ALA A 37 -8.91 -27.74 -29.28
N THR A 38 -7.96 -27.86 -28.37
CA THR A 38 -7.52 -26.75 -27.50
C THR A 38 -6.75 -25.72 -28.34
N ILE A 39 -7.35 -24.56 -28.55
CA ILE A 39 -6.74 -23.43 -29.26
C ILE A 39 -6.01 -22.56 -28.23
N ALA A 40 -4.73 -22.28 -28.48
CA ALA A 40 -3.94 -21.37 -27.65
C ALA A 40 -3.30 -20.30 -28.53
N VAL A 41 -3.36 -19.03 -28.09
CA VAL A 41 -2.75 -17.90 -28.78
C VAL A 41 -1.41 -17.59 -28.11
N GLY A 42 -0.30 -17.86 -28.80
CA GLY A 42 1.06 -17.57 -28.33
C GLY A 42 1.60 -16.22 -28.82
N GLY A 43 2.67 -15.74 -28.19
CA GLY A 43 3.34 -14.49 -28.54
C GLY A 43 3.58 -13.59 -27.33
N VAL A 44 4.45 -12.58 -27.48
CA VAL A 44 4.79 -11.66 -26.38
C VAL A 44 3.55 -10.90 -25.91
N THR A 45 2.69 -10.48 -26.83
CA THR A 45 1.46 -9.74 -26.51
C THR A 45 0.42 -10.61 -25.81
N SER A 46 0.21 -11.87 -26.22
CA SER A 46 -0.71 -12.77 -25.51
C SER A 46 -0.20 -13.16 -24.14
N MET A 47 1.12 -13.38 -24.00
CA MET A 47 1.75 -13.57 -22.69
C MET A 47 1.53 -12.37 -21.77
N TYR A 48 1.65 -11.14 -22.27
CA TYR A 48 1.38 -9.94 -21.49
C TYR A 48 -0.12 -9.72 -21.19
N ALA A 49 -1.02 -10.11 -22.10
CA ALA A 49 -2.46 -10.06 -21.88
C ALA A 49 -2.90 -11.05 -20.79
N ASP A 50 -2.42 -12.29 -20.86
CA ASP A 50 -2.65 -13.31 -19.84
C ASP A 50 -2.06 -12.87 -18.49
N LEU A 51 -0.85 -12.30 -18.51
CA LEU A 51 -0.23 -11.75 -17.31
C LEU A 51 -1.07 -10.61 -16.72
N GLN A 52 -1.66 -9.75 -17.55
CA GLN A 52 -2.53 -8.66 -17.10
C GLN A 52 -3.86 -9.17 -16.53
N ALA A 53 -4.49 -10.16 -17.17
CA ALA A 53 -5.74 -10.77 -16.71
C ALA A 53 -5.57 -11.53 -15.39
N ILE A 54 -4.54 -12.36 -15.28
CA ILE A 54 -4.17 -13.06 -14.03
C ILE A 54 -3.76 -12.06 -12.96
N SER A 55 -3.04 -11.00 -13.33
CA SER A 55 -2.57 -9.97 -12.39
C SER A 55 -3.71 -9.17 -11.79
N ASN A 56 -4.74 -8.75 -12.53
CA ASN A 56 -5.81 -7.94 -11.95
C ASN A 56 -6.63 -8.68 -10.88
N ALA A 57 -6.95 -9.96 -11.11
CA ALA A 57 -7.65 -10.80 -10.13
C ALA A 57 -6.72 -11.22 -8.98
N GLY A 58 -5.46 -11.55 -9.29
CA GLY A 58 -4.43 -11.93 -8.32
C GLY A 58 -3.99 -10.79 -7.40
N TYR A 59 -3.87 -9.57 -7.94
CA TYR A 59 -3.43 -8.38 -7.23
C TYR A 59 -4.40 -8.00 -6.11
N LYS A 60 -5.70 -7.83 -6.42
CA LYS A 60 -6.72 -7.47 -5.43
C LYS A 60 -6.80 -8.52 -4.32
N ARG A 61 -6.80 -9.80 -4.69
CA ARG A 61 -6.85 -10.91 -3.73
C ARG A 61 -5.62 -10.92 -2.82
N THR A 62 -4.43 -10.74 -3.38
CA THR A 62 -3.17 -10.71 -2.62
C THR A 62 -3.11 -9.50 -1.70
N ALA A 63 -3.49 -8.31 -2.18
CA ALA A 63 -3.53 -7.09 -1.36
C ALA A 63 -4.50 -7.25 -0.18
N VAL A 64 -5.70 -7.81 -0.39
CA VAL A 64 -6.66 -8.07 0.69
C VAL A 64 -6.10 -9.06 1.71
N LEU A 65 -5.49 -10.16 1.28
CA LEU A 65 -4.87 -11.14 2.17
C LEU A 65 -3.71 -10.53 2.98
N MET A 66 -2.89 -9.69 2.35
CA MET A 66 -1.82 -8.95 3.04
C MET A 66 -2.40 -8.01 4.10
N LEU A 67 -3.41 -7.22 3.75
CA LEU A 67 -4.05 -6.30 4.70
C LEU A 67 -4.68 -7.04 5.90
N ILE A 68 -5.30 -8.19 5.67
CA ILE A 68 -5.82 -9.05 6.74
C ILE A 68 -4.68 -9.56 7.62
N GLY A 69 -3.60 -10.08 7.02
CA GLY A 69 -2.43 -10.56 7.75
C GLY A 69 -1.81 -9.46 8.62
N ILE A 70 -1.63 -8.27 8.05
CA ILE A 70 -1.15 -7.08 8.76
C ILE A 70 -2.09 -6.68 9.89
N ALA A 71 -3.40 -6.68 9.65
CA ALA A 71 -4.39 -6.37 10.68
C ALA A 71 -4.29 -7.32 11.87
N ILE A 72 -4.11 -8.62 11.61
CA ILE A 72 -3.93 -9.64 12.65
C ILE A 72 -2.65 -9.38 13.45
N VAL A 73 -1.53 -9.14 12.77
CA VAL A 73 -0.24 -8.87 13.42
C VAL A 73 -0.31 -7.58 14.26
N LEU A 74 -0.84 -6.50 13.69
CA LEU A 74 -1.03 -5.24 14.41
C LEU A 74 -1.97 -5.40 15.60
N ALA A 75 -3.06 -6.15 15.45
CA ALA A 75 -4.00 -6.40 16.55
C ALA A 75 -3.34 -7.17 17.69
N ALA A 76 -2.49 -8.15 17.37
CA ALA A 76 -1.74 -8.93 18.35
C ALA A 76 -0.67 -8.07 19.06
N LEU A 77 0.11 -7.29 18.31
CA LEU A 77 1.19 -6.46 18.85
C LEU A 77 0.65 -5.29 19.68
N LEU A 78 -0.30 -4.53 19.14
CA LEU A 78 -0.85 -3.34 19.81
C LEU A 78 -1.90 -3.68 20.87
N ARG A 79 -2.33 -4.95 20.94
CA ARG A 79 -3.43 -5.43 21.79
C ARG A 79 -4.66 -4.51 21.66
N SER A 80 -5.08 -4.29 20.42
CA SER A 80 -6.20 -3.41 20.06
C SER A 80 -6.77 -3.78 18.70
N LEU A 81 -8.09 -3.63 18.51
CA LEU A 81 -8.71 -3.75 17.18
C LEU A 81 -8.96 -2.40 16.50
N ILE A 82 -9.02 -1.31 17.28
CA ILE A 82 -9.29 0.03 16.74
C ILE A 82 -8.02 0.66 16.18
N MET A 83 -6.87 0.50 16.85
CA MET A 83 -5.60 1.07 16.36
C MET A 83 -5.20 0.52 14.99
N PRO A 84 -5.20 -0.80 14.76
CA PRO A 84 -4.85 -1.37 13.45
C PRO A 84 -5.74 -0.84 12.31
N LEU A 85 -7.03 -0.59 12.58
CA LEU A 85 -7.97 -0.19 11.55
C LEU A 85 -7.59 1.16 10.92
N TYR A 86 -7.40 2.19 11.75
CA TYR A 86 -7.07 3.51 11.21
C TYR A 86 -5.60 3.61 10.73
N LEU A 87 -4.69 2.78 11.26
CA LEU A 87 -3.32 2.68 10.76
C LEU A 87 -3.28 2.06 9.36
N ILE A 88 -4.03 0.98 9.14
CA ILE A 88 -4.15 0.38 7.81
C ILE A 88 -4.80 1.37 6.84
N LEU A 89 -5.87 2.04 7.28
CA LEU A 89 -6.53 3.06 6.47
C LEU A 89 -5.55 4.17 6.05
N SER A 90 -4.75 4.69 7.00
CA SER A 90 -3.80 5.75 6.71
C SER A 90 -2.71 5.31 5.74
N LEU A 91 -2.22 4.08 5.87
CA LEU A 91 -1.24 3.49 4.96
C LEU A 91 -1.79 3.30 3.55
N VAL A 92 -3.02 2.80 3.43
CA VAL A 92 -3.69 2.63 2.13
C VAL A 92 -3.92 4.00 1.47
N LEU A 93 -4.35 5.01 2.23
CA LEU A 93 -4.50 6.38 1.72
C LEU A 93 -3.15 6.96 1.26
N THR A 94 -2.09 6.73 2.02
CA THR A 94 -0.74 7.16 1.67
C THR A 94 -0.27 6.51 0.38
N TYR A 95 -0.48 5.20 0.24
CA TYR A 95 -0.15 4.45 -0.98
C TYR A 95 -0.83 5.04 -2.22
N TYR A 96 -2.16 5.24 -2.17
CA TYR A 96 -2.88 5.81 -3.30
C TYR A 96 -2.46 7.25 -3.59
N THR A 97 -2.15 8.04 -2.56
CA THR A 97 -1.65 9.41 -2.74
C THR A 97 -0.29 9.41 -3.44
N SER A 98 0.64 8.55 -3.02
CA SER A 98 1.97 8.43 -3.64
C SER A 98 1.94 7.87 -5.05
N MET A 99 1.02 6.93 -5.32
CA MET A 99 0.74 6.45 -6.66
C MET A 99 0.26 7.59 -7.56
N ALA A 100 -0.71 8.39 -7.10
CA ALA A 100 -1.22 9.54 -7.86
C ALA A 100 -0.14 10.60 -8.11
N VAL A 101 0.70 10.91 -7.11
CA VAL A 101 1.84 11.82 -7.27
C VAL A 101 2.84 11.29 -8.29
N THR A 102 3.15 9.98 -8.24
CA THR A 102 4.09 9.37 -9.20
C THR A 102 3.50 9.34 -10.60
N GLU A 103 2.22 9.03 -10.75
CA GLU A 103 1.51 9.08 -12.03
C GLU A 103 1.55 10.48 -12.62
N LEU A 104 1.32 11.52 -11.81
CA LEU A 104 1.45 12.91 -12.26
C LEU A 104 2.85 13.23 -12.78
N ILE A 105 3.91 12.72 -12.13
CA ILE A 105 5.30 12.97 -12.54
C ILE A 105 5.63 12.21 -13.83
N PHE A 106 5.40 10.89 -13.87
CA PHE A 106 5.87 10.04 -14.95
C PHE A 106 4.92 10.02 -16.15
N VAL A 107 3.61 9.90 -15.93
CA VAL A 107 2.63 9.81 -17.02
C VAL A 107 2.33 11.20 -17.56
N ASN A 108 1.89 12.11 -16.69
CA ASN A 108 1.47 13.44 -17.13
C ASN A 108 2.65 14.40 -17.36
N GLY A 109 3.72 14.30 -16.57
CA GLY A 109 4.90 15.15 -16.70
C GLY A 109 5.89 14.69 -17.76
N LEU A 110 6.27 13.41 -17.75
CA LEU A 110 7.29 12.85 -18.64
C LEU A 110 6.73 12.12 -19.87
N GLY A 111 5.40 11.95 -19.97
CA GLY A 111 4.74 11.37 -21.15
C GLY A 111 4.86 9.85 -21.26
N TYR A 112 5.16 9.14 -20.16
CA TYR A 112 5.17 7.68 -20.17
C TYR A 112 3.76 7.09 -20.32
N ALA A 113 3.64 5.93 -20.96
CA ALA A 113 2.36 5.29 -21.26
C ALA A 113 1.56 4.82 -20.02
N GLY A 114 2.20 4.77 -18.85
CA GLY A 114 1.58 4.33 -17.60
C GLY A 114 2.58 3.82 -16.56
N LEU A 115 2.06 3.45 -15.39
CA LEU A 115 2.80 2.71 -14.38
C LEU A 115 2.63 1.20 -14.64
N ASN A 116 3.71 0.44 -14.47
CA ASN A 116 3.67 -1.01 -14.60
C ASN A 116 2.88 -1.63 -13.42
N TRP A 117 2.13 -2.71 -13.67
CA TRP A 117 1.44 -3.46 -12.62
C TRP A 117 2.41 -3.97 -11.54
N ALA A 118 3.61 -4.40 -11.94
CA ALA A 118 4.64 -4.87 -11.03
C ALA A 118 5.13 -3.74 -10.12
N VAL A 119 5.24 -2.52 -10.65
CA VAL A 119 5.59 -1.32 -9.88
C VAL A 119 4.55 -1.06 -8.80
N SER A 120 3.27 -1.13 -9.15
CA SER A 120 2.17 -0.93 -8.19
C SER A 120 2.22 -1.95 -7.05
N PHE A 121 2.47 -3.23 -7.38
CA PHE A 121 2.58 -4.31 -6.41
C PHE A 121 3.79 -4.18 -5.49
N PHE A 122 4.99 -4.02 -6.04
CA PHE A 122 6.20 -3.89 -5.22
C PHE A 122 6.17 -2.60 -4.38
N ALA A 123 5.69 -1.49 -4.93
CA ALA A 123 5.54 -0.26 -4.17
C ALA A 123 4.53 -0.41 -3.03
N PHE A 124 3.42 -1.14 -3.24
CA PHE A 124 2.44 -1.42 -2.19
C PHE A 124 3.06 -2.20 -1.04
N VAL A 125 3.76 -3.29 -1.35
CA VAL A 125 4.41 -4.15 -0.33
C VAL A 125 5.49 -3.38 0.43
N LEU A 126 6.37 -2.66 -0.28
CA LEU A 126 7.45 -1.88 0.34
C LEU A 126 6.91 -0.75 1.21
N LEU A 127 5.94 0.02 0.71
CA LEU A 127 5.39 1.15 1.46
C LEU A 127 4.61 0.69 2.68
N LEU A 128 3.84 -0.40 2.57
CA LEU A 128 3.18 -1.00 3.73
C LEU A 128 4.20 -1.48 4.76
N ALA A 129 5.22 -2.24 4.35
CA ALA A 129 6.23 -2.75 5.27
C ALA A 129 6.88 -1.62 6.08
N LEU A 130 7.36 -0.58 5.39
CA LEU A 130 7.99 0.57 6.04
C LEU A 130 7.01 1.34 6.93
N GLY A 131 5.82 1.63 6.43
CA GLY A 131 4.85 2.42 7.16
C GLY A 131 4.30 1.71 8.40
N ILE A 132 4.14 0.39 8.34
CA ILE A 132 3.74 -0.45 9.49
C ILE A 132 4.80 -0.40 10.56
N ASP A 133 6.08 -0.57 10.22
CA ASP A 133 7.18 -0.55 11.19
C ASP A 133 7.19 0.76 12.00
N TYR A 134 7.05 1.90 11.34
CA TYR A 134 6.97 3.20 12.04
C TYR A 134 5.71 3.36 12.86
N SER A 135 4.57 2.87 12.36
CA SER A 135 3.30 2.92 13.07
C SER A 135 3.34 2.09 14.34
N ILE A 136 3.97 0.91 14.27
CA ILE A 136 4.18 0.03 15.41
C ILE A 136 5.07 0.75 16.41
N PHE A 137 6.22 1.29 16.01
CA PHE A 137 7.10 1.99 16.95
C PHE A 137 6.41 3.15 17.67
N LEU A 138 5.68 3.99 16.94
CA LEU A 138 4.94 5.10 17.54
C LEU A 138 3.86 4.60 18.51
N MET A 139 3.06 3.62 18.08
CA MET A 139 1.93 3.13 18.87
C MET A 139 2.32 2.24 20.04
N ASP A 140 3.42 1.52 19.92
CA ASP A 140 4.00 0.76 21.00
C ASP A 140 4.49 1.71 22.09
N ARG A 141 5.19 2.79 21.72
CA ARG A 141 5.57 3.84 22.68
C ARG A 141 4.35 4.54 23.29
N PHE A 142 3.32 4.82 22.51
CA PHE A 142 2.06 5.35 23.02
C PHE A 142 1.41 4.40 24.03
N ASN A 143 1.52 3.09 23.81
CA ASN A 143 1.03 2.06 24.71
C ASN A 143 1.83 1.94 26.02
N GLU A 144 3.09 2.38 26.06
CA GLU A 144 3.84 2.45 27.32
C GLU A 144 3.27 3.50 28.28
N TYR A 145 2.73 4.60 27.74
CA TYR A 145 2.07 5.65 28.53
C TYR A 145 0.59 5.36 28.83
N ARG A 146 0.20 4.08 28.86
CA ARG A 146 -1.15 3.66 29.27
C ARG A 146 -1.45 4.18 30.68
N GLY A 147 -2.57 4.90 30.81
CA GLY A 147 -3.01 5.54 32.06
C GLY A 147 -2.79 7.05 32.10
N TRP A 148 -2.00 7.60 31.19
CA TRP A 148 -1.86 9.05 31.01
C TRP A 148 -3.03 9.61 30.19
N PRO A 149 -3.33 10.92 30.27
CA PRO A 149 -4.23 11.57 29.33
C PRO A 149 -3.79 11.30 27.89
N VAL A 150 -4.72 10.89 27.03
CA VAL A 150 -4.44 10.44 25.64
C VAL A 150 -3.58 11.45 24.85
N LYS A 151 -3.82 12.74 25.07
CA LYS A 151 -3.05 13.83 24.44
C LYS A 151 -1.60 13.83 24.90
N GLU A 152 -1.36 13.69 26.20
CA GLU A 152 -0.01 13.70 26.79
C GLU A 152 0.76 12.43 26.41
N ALA A 153 0.10 11.28 26.45
CA ALA A 153 0.67 10.01 26.00
C ALA A 153 1.15 10.09 24.54
N MET A 154 0.34 10.64 23.64
CA MET A 154 0.72 10.78 22.22
C MET A 154 1.85 11.79 22.03
N LEU A 155 1.80 12.94 22.70
CA LEU A 155 2.87 13.95 22.63
C LEU A 155 4.21 13.38 23.11
N SER A 156 4.20 12.66 24.24
CA SER A 156 5.38 11.98 24.76
C SER A 156 5.90 10.91 23.80
N ALA A 157 5.01 10.08 23.23
CA ALA A 157 5.39 9.06 22.27
C ALA A 157 6.02 9.65 21.01
N MET A 158 5.43 10.71 20.45
CA MET A 158 5.99 11.43 19.30
C MET A 158 7.32 12.10 19.61
N GLY A 159 7.50 12.67 20.81
CA GLY A 159 8.76 13.28 21.22
C GLY A 159 9.93 12.29 21.25
N HIS A 160 9.69 11.05 21.70
CA HIS A 160 10.72 10.02 21.78
C HIS A 160 10.93 9.28 20.45
N MET A 161 9.85 8.97 19.72
CA MET A 161 9.96 8.20 18.47
C MET A 161 10.19 9.06 17.24
N GLY A 162 9.89 10.37 17.28
CA GLY A 162 10.09 11.29 16.16
C GLY A 162 11.50 11.24 15.59
N PRO A 163 12.58 11.43 16.39
CA PRO A 163 13.95 11.36 15.89
C PRO A 163 14.31 10.00 15.26
N VAL A 164 13.82 8.89 15.83
CA VAL A 164 14.04 7.53 15.30
C VAL A 164 13.36 7.36 13.94
N ILE A 165 12.11 7.81 13.81
CA ILE A 165 11.36 7.72 12.55
C ILE A 165 12.00 8.59 11.48
N ILE A 166 12.38 9.83 11.81
CA ILE A 166 13.00 10.76 10.85
C ILE A 166 14.37 10.25 10.39
N SER A 167 15.20 9.76 11.32
CA SER A 167 16.52 9.19 10.95
C SER A 167 16.36 7.97 10.03
N ALA A 168 15.43 7.07 10.32
CA ALA A 168 15.13 5.93 9.46
C ALA A 168 14.61 6.38 8.08
N ALA A 169 13.73 7.38 8.04
CA ALA A 169 13.22 7.93 6.79
C ALA A 169 14.32 8.57 5.93
N VAL A 170 15.30 9.24 6.54
CA VAL A 170 16.46 9.80 5.83
C VAL A 170 17.36 8.70 5.27
N ILE A 171 17.67 7.67 6.05
CA ILE A 171 18.52 6.55 5.62
C ILE A 171 17.87 5.78 4.46
N LEU A 172 16.59 5.42 4.61
CA LEU A 172 15.85 4.72 3.57
C LEU A 172 15.60 5.61 2.36
N GLY A 173 15.32 6.90 2.60
CA GLY A 173 15.20 7.89 1.53
C GLY A 173 16.47 7.96 0.68
N GLY A 174 17.64 7.93 1.31
CA GLY A 174 18.93 7.83 0.62
C GLY A 174 19.08 6.55 -0.21
N THR A 175 18.60 5.41 0.33
CA THR A 175 18.67 4.11 -0.35
C THR A 175 17.78 4.08 -1.60
N PHE A 176 16.55 4.60 -1.51
CA PHE A 176 15.66 4.71 -2.68
C PHE A 176 16.14 5.79 -3.65
N ALA A 177 16.69 6.90 -3.17
CA ALA A 177 17.32 7.91 -4.03
C ALA A 177 18.50 7.33 -4.83
N ALA A 178 19.25 6.38 -4.26
CA ALA A 178 20.32 5.68 -4.96
C ALA A 178 19.83 4.74 -6.08
N MET A 179 18.53 4.49 -6.21
CA MET A 179 17.96 3.71 -7.33
C MET A 179 17.76 4.55 -8.60
N TYR A 180 17.78 5.89 -8.51
CA TYR A 180 17.58 6.77 -9.68
C TYR A 180 18.65 6.59 -10.78
N PRO A 181 19.95 6.41 -10.46
CA PRO A 181 20.99 6.14 -11.46
C PRO A 181 20.91 4.75 -12.12
N SER A 182 19.96 3.88 -11.74
CA SER A 182 19.90 2.49 -12.24
C SER A 182 19.57 2.36 -13.73
N GLY A 183 18.97 3.38 -14.35
CA GLY A 183 18.51 3.33 -15.75
C GLY A 183 17.29 2.42 -15.98
N VAL A 184 16.75 1.78 -14.93
CA VAL A 184 15.59 0.89 -15.04
C VAL A 184 14.32 1.64 -14.62
N LEU A 185 13.46 1.97 -15.59
CA LEU A 185 12.26 2.80 -15.36
C LEU A 185 11.37 2.26 -14.23
N SER A 186 11.17 0.95 -14.14
CA SER A 186 10.38 0.34 -13.07
C SER A 186 10.97 0.61 -11.68
N LEU A 187 12.31 0.59 -11.54
CA LEU A 187 12.98 0.88 -10.27
C LEU A 187 12.85 2.35 -9.90
N LEU A 188 12.97 3.25 -10.89
CA LEU A 188 12.75 4.68 -10.72
C LEU A 188 11.32 4.99 -10.24
N GLN A 189 10.30 4.34 -10.84
CA GLN A 189 8.91 4.50 -10.45
C GLN A 189 8.66 3.95 -9.03
N ILE A 190 9.15 2.75 -8.70
CA ILE A 190 9.04 2.18 -7.35
C ILE A 190 9.71 3.10 -6.33
N ALA A 191 10.94 3.54 -6.59
CA ALA A 191 11.67 4.44 -5.71
C ALA A 191 10.92 5.75 -5.48
N THR A 192 10.31 6.31 -6.53
CA THR A 192 9.51 7.55 -6.41
C THR A 192 8.26 7.34 -5.55
N ILE A 193 7.52 6.26 -5.75
CA ILE A 193 6.31 5.96 -4.96
C ILE A 193 6.69 5.76 -3.49
N VAL A 194 7.72 4.95 -3.22
CA VAL A 194 8.14 4.64 -1.86
C VAL A 194 8.71 5.89 -1.18
N LEU A 195 9.54 6.68 -1.86
CA LEU A 195 10.11 7.90 -1.29
C LEU A 195 9.04 8.94 -0.97
N THR A 196 8.13 9.22 -1.92
CA THR A 196 7.04 10.17 -1.69
C THR A 196 6.09 9.68 -0.60
N GLY A 197 5.77 8.39 -0.57
CA GLY A 197 4.93 7.79 0.47
C GLY A 197 5.59 7.78 1.84
N LEU A 198 6.88 7.46 1.90
CA LEU A 198 7.66 7.51 3.14
C LEU A 198 7.67 8.91 3.72
N LEU A 199 7.95 9.93 2.91
CA LEU A 199 7.95 11.33 3.33
C LEU A 199 6.55 11.77 3.78
N LEU A 200 5.51 11.46 3.00
CA LEU A 200 4.13 11.76 3.35
C LEU A 200 3.75 11.08 4.67
N TYR A 201 4.10 9.81 4.85
CA TYR A 201 3.76 9.05 6.02
C TYR A 201 4.46 9.59 7.28
N ALA A 202 5.78 9.76 7.20
CA ALA A 202 6.60 10.17 8.33
C ALA A 202 6.36 11.62 8.74
N LEU A 203 6.15 12.53 7.78
CA LEU A 203 6.06 13.97 8.05
C LEU A 203 4.62 14.47 8.22
N VAL A 204 3.64 13.80 7.62
CA VAL A 204 2.24 14.26 7.62
C VAL A 204 1.34 13.29 8.36
N VAL A 205 1.36 12.01 8.00
CA VAL A 205 0.39 11.04 8.54
C VAL A 205 0.65 10.74 10.01
N LEU A 206 1.90 10.42 10.38
CA LEU A 206 2.26 10.13 11.77
C LEU A 206 2.09 11.35 12.69
N PRO A 207 2.48 12.59 12.31
CA PRO A 207 2.36 13.73 13.21
C PRO A 207 0.97 14.38 13.25
N LEU A 208 0.14 14.17 12.23
CA LEU A 208 -1.18 14.82 12.13
C LEU A 208 -2.32 13.82 12.19
N PHE A 209 -2.38 12.88 11.24
CA PHE A 209 -3.51 11.96 11.12
C PHE A 209 -3.62 11.03 12.34
N VAL A 210 -2.50 10.43 12.76
CA VAL A 210 -2.49 9.47 13.86
C VAL A 210 -2.93 10.11 15.20
N PRO A 211 -2.39 11.27 15.64
CA PRO A 211 -2.85 11.94 16.85
C PRO A 211 -4.32 12.34 16.81
N VAL A 212 -4.83 12.77 15.64
CA VAL A 212 -6.25 13.10 15.47
C VAL A 212 -7.11 11.86 15.66
N MET A 213 -6.78 10.73 15.02
CA MET A 213 -7.52 9.48 15.21
C MET A 213 -7.46 9.01 16.67
N VAL A 214 -6.28 9.03 17.28
CA VAL A 214 -6.09 8.63 18.67
C VAL A 214 -6.92 9.50 19.61
N ARG A 215 -6.97 10.81 19.38
CA ARG A 215 -7.84 11.71 20.15
C ARG A 215 -9.32 11.42 19.92
N THR A 216 -9.75 11.18 18.68
CA THR A 216 -11.14 10.88 18.34
C THR A 216 -11.63 9.59 18.98
N PHE A 217 -10.81 8.54 19.00
CA PHE A 217 -11.17 7.27 19.63
C PHE A 217 -10.93 7.23 21.14
N GLY A 218 -10.07 8.10 21.70
CA GLY A 218 -9.88 8.26 23.15
C GLY A 218 -9.59 6.93 23.87
N ARG A 219 -10.43 6.58 24.87
CA ARG A 219 -10.30 5.30 25.61
C ARG A 219 -10.62 4.07 24.75
N ALA A 220 -11.36 4.23 23.65
CA ALA A 220 -11.69 3.12 22.75
C ALA A 220 -10.45 2.62 22.00
N ASN A 221 -9.36 3.37 21.93
CA ASN A 221 -8.13 2.90 21.28
C ASN A 221 -7.64 1.55 21.81
N TRP A 222 -7.89 1.19 23.07
CA TRP A 222 -7.46 -0.09 23.64
C TRP A 222 -8.51 -1.20 23.55
N TRP A 223 -9.70 -0.92 23.03
CA TRP A 223 -10.75 -1.93 22.90
C TRP A 223 -10.28 -3.08 21.99
N PRO A 224 -10.53 -4.35 22.36
CA PRO A 224 -11.33 -4.85 23.51
C PRO A 224 -10.56 -5.04 24.82
N PHE A 225 -9.24 -4.82 24.82
CA PHE A 225 -8.38 -5.08 25.97
C PHE A 225 -8.48 -3.89 26.96
N ARG A 226 -9.19 -4.08 28.08
CA ARG A 226 -9.54 -3.02 29.03
C ARG A 226 -8.31 -2.26 29.56
N GLN A 227 -8.48 -0.94 29.74
CA GLN A 227 -7.55 -0.10 30.48
C GLN A 227 -7.54 -0.49 31.97
N PRO A 228 -6.38 -0.52 32.66
CA PRO A 228 -6.34 -0.34 34.10
C PRO A 228 -6.90 1.06 34.38
N VAL A 229 -7.93 1.16 35.22
CA VAL A 229 -8.51 2.45 35.63
C VAL A 229 -7.40 3.26 36.29
N SER A 230 -7.11 4.46 35.78
CA SER A 230 -6.18 5.37 36.44
C SER A 230 -6.82 5.89 37.73
N GLU A 231 -6.06 5.86 38.83
CA GLU A 231 -6.47 6.25 40.18
C GLU A 231 -6.98 7.70 40.27
N VAL A 232 -6.68 8.53 39.26
CA VAL A 232 -7.15 9.92 39.10
C VAL A 232 -8.67 10.00 38.88
N ASP A 233 -9.28 9.04 38.16
CA ASP A 233 -10.75 8.96 38.01
C ASP A 233 -11.44 8.61 39.35
N GLY A 234 -10.73 7.92 40.26
CA GLY A 234 -11.23 7.56 41.59
C GLY A 234 -11.34 8.76 42.52
N LEU A 235 -10.40 9.71 42.44
CA LEU A 235 -10.39 10.90 43.29
C LEU A 235 -11.43 11.95 42.89
N GLU A 236 -11.81 12.04 41.61
CA GLU A 236 -12.95 12.87 41.18
C GLU A 236 -14.28 12.24 41.56
N GLN A 237 -14.44 10.91 41.47
CA GLN A 237 -15.67 10.23 41.92
C GLN A 237 -15.84 10.29 43.44
N GLN A 238 -14.75 10.25 44.21
CA GLN A 238 -14.79 10.34 45.67
C GLN A 238 -15.07 11.78 46.19
N LYS A 239 -14.92 12.81 45.36
CA LYS A 239 -15.33 14.19 45.69
C LYS A 239 -16.81 14.48 45.42
N ILE A 240 -17.51 13.58 44.73
CA ILE A 240 -18.92 13.72 44.36
C ILE A 240 -19.83 12.82 45.23
N SER A 241 -19.23 11.95 46.06
CA SER A 241 -19.91 11.17 47.11
C SER A 241 -19.70 11.77 48.50
#